data_AF-A0A9E1VZQ8-F1
#
_entry.id   AF-A0A9E1VZQ8-F1
#
_cell.length_a   1.000
_cell.length_b   1.000
_cell.length_c   1.000
_cell.angle_alpha   90.00
_cell.angle_beta   90.00
_cell.angle_gamma   90.00
#
_symmetry.space_group_name_H-M   'P 1'
#
loop_
_entity.id
_entity.type
_entity.pdbx_description
1 polymer ?
#
loop_
_entity_poly.entity_id
_entity_poly.type
_entity_poly.pdbx_seq_one_letter_code
_entity_poly.pdbx_strand_id
1 'polypeptide(L)'
;MLKESLELLFEYVAKHIPSEQIMLAKKEYQKTTGDIYEDDKSYNTRMALFLEWYLLDLYEPGAYQTILENIIEENPSTLSQDSMDAYKNISNNILGLFEIRKVRDHSVTVLNLFTDEKYLVDEQDSKLVFRKNDVFQGRIFPHQGKYYFSGYFCFHPNKTHRYIKSKTKVFYLLQKTWKKELYSLEKNLSKSQKSYVKNSKLIEKFNTKVESTDISAKLDHLNTKLSDLFVLKTGIESSIQLAESKISDLQLNKITIEGRRQISELINKLAYMNLKWERSRQIDIEDIYKD
;
A
#
# COMPACT_ATOMS: atom_id res chain seq x y z
N MET A 1 19.14 -1.31 13.12
CA MET A 1 18.41 -0.04 12.92
C MET A 1 16.91 -0.24 12.70
N LEU A 2 16.38 -0.54 11.49
CA LEU A 2 14.91 -0.57 11.30
C LEU A 2 14.17 -1.62 12.13
N LYS A 3 14.75 -2.80 12.31
CA LYS A 3 14.19 -3.83 13.20
C LYS A 3 14.13 -3.34 14.65
N GLU A 4 15.20 -2.72 15.13
CA GLU A 4 15.24 -2.11 16.47
C GLU A 4 14.21 -0.97 16.57
N SER A 5 14.05 -0.15 15.54
CA SER A 5 13.01 0.89 15.49
C SER A 5 11.59 0.31 15.54
N LEU A 6 11.36 -0.83 14.90
CA LEU A 6 10.08 -1.54 14.98
C LEU A 6 9.85 -2.13 16.38
N GLU A 7 10.87 -2.69 17.01
CA GLU A 7 10.80 -3.19 18.39
C GLU A 7 10.51 -2.03 19.38
N LEU A 8 11.12 -0.86 19.18
CA LEU A 8 10.80 0.34 19.95
C LEU A 8 9.36 0.82 19.75
N LEU A 9 8.80 0.68 18.54
CA LEU A 9 7.37 0.95 18.31
C LEU A 9 6.47 -0.04 19.06
N PHE A 10 6.84 -1.32 19.12
CA PHE A 10 6.11 -2.30 19.91
C PHE A 10 6.14 -1.97 21.41
N GLU A 11 7.29 -1.54 21.92
CA GLU A 11 7.39 -1.06 23.31
C GLU A 11 6.56 0.20 23.55
N TYR A 12 6.54 1.13 22.60
CA TYR A 12 5.74 2.34 22.69
C TYR A 12 4.25 1.99 22.80
N VAL A 13 3.76 1.11 21.94
CA VAL A 13 2.39 0.58 21.97
C VAL A 13 2.07 -0.03 23.33
N ALA A 14 2.95 -0.89 23.84
CA ALA A 14 2.74 -1.55 25.13
C ALA A 14 2.69 -0.58 26.32
N LYS A 15 3.37 0.58 26.25
CA LYS A 15 3.45 1.58 27.33
C LYS A 15 2.34 2.62 27.26
N HIS A 16 1.95 3.06 26.05
CA HIS A 16 1.11 4.25 25.88
C HIS A 16 -0.31 3.95 25.41
N ILE A 17 -0.57 2.77 24.83
CA ILE A 17 -1.90 2.42 24.36
C ILE A 17 -2.63 1.60 25.44
N PRO A 18 -3.89 1.95 25.79
CA PRO A 18 -4.67 1.20 26.78
C PRO A 18 -4.74 -0.29 26.45
N SER A 19 -4.49 -1.15 27.45
CA SER A 19 -4.47 -2.60 27.27
C SER A 19 -5.79 -3.16 26.71
N GLU A 20 -6.92 -2.56 27.08
CA GLU A 20 -8.24 -2.95 26.55
C GLU A 20 -8.32 -2.78 25.03
N GLN A 21 -7.79 -1.68 24.49
CA GLN A 21 -7.78 -1.41 23.05
C GLN A 21 -6.93 -2.44 22.30
N ILE A 22 -5.75 -2.77 22.84
CA ILE A 22 -4.88 -3.82 22.27
C ILE A 22 -5.55 -5.20 22.33
N MET A 23 -6.24 -5.51 23.43
CA MET A 23 -6.98 -6.78 23.56
C MET A 23 -8.15 -6.88 22.57
N LEU A 24 -8.89 -5.80 22.34
CA LEU A 24 -9.96 -5.75 21.34
C LEU A 24 -9.40 -5.92 19.92
N ALA A 25 -8.31 -5.22 19.59
CA ALA A 25 -7.63 -5.36 18.30
C ALA A 25 -7.09 -6.77 18.08
N LYS A 26 -6.52 -7.39 19.12
CA LYS A 26 -6.04 -8.78 19.06
C LYS A 26 -7.18 -9.75 18.78
N LYS A 27 -8.32 -9.60 19.46
CA LYS A 27 -9.52 -10.41 19.19
C LYS A 27 -10.00 -10.24 17.76
N GLU A 28 -9.99 -9.02 17.21
CA GLU A 28 -10.34 -8.77 15.81
C GLU A 28 -9.40 -9.48 14.85
N TYR A 29 -8.08 -9.35 15.06
CA TYR A 29 -7.07 -10.04 14.27
C TYR A 29 -7.22 -11.57 14.30
N GLN A 30 -7.48 -12.14 15.49
CA GLN A 30 -7.66 -13.58 15.69
C GLN A 30 -8.89 -14.15 14.97
N LYS A 31 -9.90 -13.33 14.64
CA LYS A 31 -11.06 -13.79 13.83
C LYS A 31 -10.64 -14.31 12.45
N THR A 32 -9.55 -13.77 11.89
CA THR A 32 -9.08 -14.13 10.55
C THR A 32 -7.80 -14.97 10.56
N THR A 33 -7.01 -14.90 11.64
CA THR A 33 -5.71 -15.58 11.77
C THR A 33 -5.70 -16.81 12.69
N GLY A 34 -6.79 -17.03 13.43
CA GLY A 34 -6.90 -18.07 14.45
C GLY A 34 -6.33 -17.62 15.80
N ASP A 35 -6.69 -18.38 16.85
CA ASP A 35 -6.26 -18.03 18.19
C ASP A 35 -4.76 -18.21 18.42
N ILE A 36 -4.13 -17.25 19.09
CA ILE A 36 -2.71 -17.28 19.44
C ILE A 36 -2.57 -17.81 20.88
N TYR A 37 -1.98 -18.99 21.04
CA TYR A 37 -1.72 -19.60 22.36
C TYR A 37 -0.23 -19.64 22.66
N GLU A 38 0.13 -19.50 23.94
CA GLU A 38 1.53 -19.42 24.40
C GLU A 38 2.33 -20.70 24.16
N ASP A 39 1.66 -21.83 24.01
CA ASP A 39 2.26 -23.14 23.72
C ASP A 39 2.49 -23.38 22.21
N ASP A 40 2.03 -22.48 21.33
CA ASP A 40 2.34 -22.54 19.90
C ASP A 40 3.84 -22.32 19.67
N LYS A 41 4.44 -23.11 18.78
CA LYS A 41 5.85 -22.90 18.40
C LYS A 41 6.03 -21.55 17.71
N SER A 42 5.00 -21.07 17.02
CA SER A 42 4.98 -19.78 16.35
C SER A 42 4.48 -18.61 17.20
N TYR A 43 4.24 -18.78 18.51
CA TYR A 43 3.65 -17.74 19.39
C TYR A 43 4.31 -16.36 19.23
N ASN A 44 5.62 -16.26 19.43
CA ASN A 44 6.35 -14.99 19.36
C ASN A 44 6.23 -14.32 17.98
N THR A 45 6.31 -15.12 16.92
CA THR A 45 6.19 -14.62 15.54
C THR A 45 4.77 -14.13 15.27
N ARG A 46 3.74 -14.86 15.73
CA ARG A 46 2.34 -14.46 15.57
C ARG A 46 1.99 -13.21 16.37
N MET A 47 2.55 -13.07 17.57
CA MET A 47 2.39 -11.85 18.36
C MET A 47 3.00 -10.64 17.65
N ALA A 48 4.21 -10.79 17.09
CA ALA A 48 4.84 -9.72 16.33
C ALA A 48 4.03 -9.38 15.06
N LEU A 49 3.56 -10.38 14.31
CA LEU A 49 2.69 -10.15 13.14
C LEU A 49 1.37 -9.45 13.50
N PHE A 50 0.80 -9.76 14.67
CA PHE A 50 -0.35 -9.01 15.21
C PHE A 50 0.01 -7.54 15.45
N LEU A 51 1.13 -7.25 16.10
CA LEU A 51 1.56 -5.88 16.38
C LEU A 51 1.89 -5.10 15.10
N GLU A 52 2.51 -5.76 14.11
CA GLU A 52 2.71 -5.17 12.77
C GLU A 52 1.39 -4.82 12.11
N TRP A 53 0.42 -5.74 12.11
CA TRP A 53 -0.91 -5.48 11.56
C TRP A 53 -1.60 -4.32 12.29
N TYR A 54 -1.54 -4.32 13.62
CA TYR A 54 -2.14 -3.28 14.46
C TYR A 54 -1.56 -1.89 14.15
N LEU A 55 -0.23 -1.80 13.98
CA LEU A 55 0.43 -0.52 13.69
C LEU A 55 0.26 -0.07 12.25
N LEU A 56 0.32 -1.01 11.28
CA LEU A 56 0.58 -0.70 9.88
C LEU A 56 -0.59 -0.96 8.94
N ASP A 57 -1.61 -1.69 9.38
CA ASP A 57 -2.78 -2.03 8.56
C ASP A 57 -4.12 -1.64 9.20
N LEU A 58 -4.18 -1.49 10.52
CA LEU A 58 -5.39 -1.04 11.18
C LEU A 58 -5.57 0.47 10.98
N TYR A 59 -6.59 0.83 10.20
CA TYR A 59 -7.05 2.19 10.03
C TYR A 59 -7.99 2.58 11.15
N GLU A 60 -7.83 3.79 11.67
CA GLU A 60 -8.80 4.31 12.64
C GLU A 60 -10.18 4.54 12.00
N PRO A 61 -11.28 4.23 12.69
CA PRO A 61 -12.62 4.45 12.15
C PRO A 61 -12.85 5.91 11.76
N GLY A 62 -13.13 6.16 10.48
CA GLY A 62 -13.34 7.51 9.95
C GLY A 62 -12.07 8.28 9.59
N ALA A 63 -10.89 7.71 9.85
CA ALA A 63 -9.60 8.23 9.40
C ALA A 63 -9.07 7.42 8.20
N TYR A 64 -8.28 8.08 7.36
CA TYR A 64 -7.54 7.43 6.27
C TYR A 64 -6.08 7.16 6.64
N GLN A 65 -5.81 7.09 7.94
CA GLN A 65 -4.50 6.90 8.54
C GLN A 65 -4.49 5.64 9.41
N THR A 66 -3.33 5.00 9.41
CA THR A 66 -2.98 3.88 10.29
C THR A 66 -2.58 4.38 11.66
N ILE A 67 -2.58 3.48 12.66
CA ILE A 67 -2.13 3.81 14.01
C ILE A 67 -0.70 4.41 14.01
N LEU A 68 0.21 3.88 13.20
CA LEU A 68 1.56 4.45 13.11
C LEU A 68 1.56 5.87 12.50
N GLU A 69 0.76 6.12 11.48
CA GLU A 69 0.67 7.46 10.87
C GLU A 69 0.15 8.49 11.88
N ASN A 70 -0.84 8.12 12.71
CA ASN A 70 -1.32 8.98 13.79
C ASN A 70 -0.25 9.24 14.85
N ILE A 71 0.50 8.19 15.25
CA ILE A 71 1.62 8.36 16.20
C ILE A 71 2.65 9.36 15.67
N ILE A 72 2.98 9.30 14.37
CA ILE A 72 3.92 10.21 13.71
C ILE A 72 3.38 11.65 13.71
N GLU A 73 2.08 11.84 13.49
CA GLU A 73 1.45 13.17 13.42
C GLU A 73 1.25 13.82 14.80
N GLU A 74 0.93 13.04 15.82
CA GLU A 74 0.64 13.53 17.17
C GLU A 74 1.90 13.77 18.02
N ASN A 75 3.03 13.11 17.72
CA ASN A 75 4.24 13.14 18.53
C ASN A 75 5.50 13.72 17.85
N PRO A 76 5.41 14.80 17.04
CA PRO A 76 6.57 15.30 16.30
C PRO A 76 7.66 15.93 17.20
N SER A 77 7.34 16.33 18.43
CA SER A 77 8.25 17.04 19.34
C SER A 77 8.98 16.14 20.35
N THR A 78 8.53 14.91 20.55
CA THR A 78 9.12 13.95 21.52
C THR A 78 10.05 12.94 20.88
N LEU A 79 10.00 12.80 19.55
CA LEU A 79 10.80 11.84 18.78
C LEU A 79 12.04 12.51 18.18
N SER A 80 13.17 11.82 18.26
CA SER A 80 14.39 12.26 17.57
C SER A 80 14.19 12.26 16.05
N GLN A 81 14.93 13.09 15.31
CA GLN A 81 14.86 13.14 13.85
C GLN A 81 15.14 11.76 13.22
N ASP A 82 16.12 11.02 13.76
CA ASP A 82 16.46 9.68 13.28
C ASP A 82 15.30 8.68 13.50
N SER A 83 14.62 8.77 14.64
CA SER A 83 13.42 7.95 14.92
C SER A 83 12.27 8.30 13.98
N MET A 84 12.04 9.59 13.72
CA MET A 84 11.00 10.06 12.80
C MET A 84 11.23 9.56 11.38
N ASP A 85 12.47 9.61 10.90
CA ASP A 85 12.82 9.11 9.58
C ASP A 85 12.65 7.58 9.52
N ALA A 86 13.03 6.84 10.56
CA ALA A 86 12.78 5.40 10.63
C ALA A 86 11.28 5.08 10.60
N TYR A 87 10.45 5.80 11.35
CA TYR A 87 9.00 5.56 11.40
C TYR A 87 8.31 5.87 10.07
N LYS A 88 8.70 6.96 9.40
CA LYS A 88 8.23 7.26 8.03
C LYS A 88 8.64 6.19 7.03
N ASN A 89 9.82 5.61 7.19
CA ASN A 89 10.26 4.49 6.35
C ASN A 89 9.43 3.22 6.62
N ILE A 90 9.09 2.95 7.88
CA ILE A 90 8.23 1.83 8.30
C ILE A 90 6.77 2.05 7.85
N SER A 91 6.23 3.27 7.85
CA SER A 91 4.87 3.53 7.33
C SER A 91 4.77 3.28 5.82
N ASN A 92 5.87 3.47 5.09
CA ASN A 92 6.00 3.16 3.65
C ASN A 92 6.31 1.68 3.35
N ASN A 93 5.94 0.78 4.24
CA ASN A 93 6.20 -0.65 4.09
C ASN A 93 5.45 -1.29 2.91
N ILE A 94 5.90 -2.51 2.59
CA ILE A 94 5.29 -3.39 1.59
C ILE A 94 4.97 -4.73 2.27
N LEU A 95 3.71 -4.90 2.65
CA LEU A 95 3.16 -6.21 3.04
C LEU A 95 3.00 -7.09 1.81
N GLY A 96 3.39 -8.37 1.91
CA GLY A 96 3.21 -9.27 0.79
C GLY A 96 3.43 -10.74 1.12
N LEU A 97 3.09 -11.54 0.11
CA LEU A 97 3.53 -12.92 -0.01
C LEU A 97 4.68 -12.93 -1.00
N PHE A 98 5.84 -13.37 -0.54
CA PHE A 98 7.08 -13.27 -1.27
C PHE A 98 7.59 -14.66 -1.63
N GLU A 99 8.03 -14.83 -2.89
CA GLU A 99 8.76 -16.01 -3.33
C GLU A 99 10.25 -15.69 -3.43
N ILE A 100 11.08 -16.48 -2.74
CA ILE A 100 12.54 -16.33 -2.79
C ILE A 100 13.06 -16.73 -4.18
N ARG A 101 13.66 -15.77 -4.89
CA ARG A 101 14.29 -16.00 -6.21
C ARG A 101 15.77 -16.34 -6.10
N LYS A 102 16.49 -15.65 -5.20
CA LYS A 102 17.93 -15.81 -5.00
C LYS A 102 18.31 -15.50 -3.56
N VAL A 103 19.22 -16.29 -3.01
CA VAL A 103 19.83 -16.06 -1.69
C VAL A 103 21.33 -15.88 -1.90
N ARG A 104 21.90 -14.82 -1.32
CA ARG A 104 23.36 -14.55 -1.26
C ARG A 104 23.79 -14.56 0.21
N ASP A 105 24.99 -14.09 0.56
CA ASP A 105 25.43 -14.05 1.96
C ASP A 105 24.69 -13.00 2.79
N HIS A 106 24.53 -11.79 2.25
CA HIS A 106 23.94 -10.64 2.96
C HIS A 106 22.73 -10.03 2.23
N SER A 107 22.12 -10.78 1.31
CA SER A 107 20.97 -10.27 0.57
C SER A 107 20.10 -11.37 0.00
N VAL A 108 18.82 -11.06 -0.15
CA VAL A 108 17.80 -11.94 -0.73
C VAL A 108 17.08 -11.21 -1.85
N THR A 109 16.94 -11.86 -3.00
CA THR A 109 16.03 -11.39 -4.04
C THR A 109 14.69 -12.09 -3.89
N VAL A 110 13.63 -11.32 -3.71
CA VAL A 110 12.26 -11.82 -3.58
C VAL A 110 11.34 -11.26 -4.65
N LEU A 111 10.31 -12.04 -5.01
CA LEU A 111 9.22 -11.60 -5.87
C LEU A 111 7.95 -11.43 -5.04
N ASN A 112 7.32 -10.27 -5.09
CA ASN A 112 5.99 -10.07 -4.50
C ASN A 112 4.93 -10.74 -5.39
N LEU A 113 4.22 -11.73 -4.85
CA LEU A 113 3.22 -12.51 -5.58
C LEU A 113 1.93 -11.73 -5.92
N PHE A 114 1.72 -10.56 -5.32
CA PHE A 114 0.58 -9.68 -5.61
C PHE A 114 0.88 -8.69 -6.74
N THR A 115 2.13 -8.25 -6.88
CA THR A 115 2.50 -7.18 -7.82
C THR A 115 3.44 -7.63 -8.95
N ASP A 116 4.05 -8.81 -8.83
CA ASP A 116 5.12 -9.31 -9.70
C ASP A 116 6.39 -8.43 -9.67
N GLU A 117 6.52 -7.58 -8.65
CA GLU A 117 7.71 -6.74 -8.44
C GLU A 117 8.79 -7.51 -7.69
N LYS A 118 10.06 -7.24 -8.06
CA LYS A 118 11.23 -7.86 -7.46
C LYS A 118 11.92 -6.88 -6.54
N TYR A 119 12.32 -7.37 -5.37
CA TYR A 119 13.04 -6.60 -4.36
C TYR A 119 14.36 -7.29 -4.05
N LEU A 120 15.44 -6.52 -4.01
CA LEU A 120 16.71 -6.94 -3.43
C LEU A 120 16.76 -6.42 -2.01
N VAL A 121 16.65 -7.32 -1.05
CA VAL A 121 16.54 -7.02 0.38
C VAL A 121 17.87 -7.32 1.04
N ASP A 122 18.41 -6.36 1.78
CA ASP A 122 19.61 -6.53 2.62
C ASP A 122 19.23 -7.34 3.86
N GLU A 123 19.90 -8.47 4.06
CA GLU A 123 19.60 -9.43 5.12
C GLU A 123 20.87 -10.19 5.48
N GLN A 124 21.41 -9.93 6.68
CA GLN A 124 22.72 -10.42 7.11
C GLN A 124 22.73 -11.94 7.28
N ASP A 125 21.63 -12.51 7.77
CA ASP A 125 21.50 -13.94 8.07
C ASP A 125 20.77 -14.70 6.96
N SER A 126 20.85 -14.20 5.73
CA SER A 126 20.00 -14.64 4.63
C SER A 126 20.07 -16.14 4.31
N LYS A 127 21.26 -16.75 4.38
CA LYS A 127 21.44 -18.20 4.16
C LYS A 127 20.92 -19.07 5.32
N LEU A 128 20.80 -18.51 6.52
CA LEU A 128 20.29 -19.22 7.69
C LEU A 128 18.76 -19.29 7.65
N VAL A 129 18.13 -18.19 7.22
CA VAL A 129 16.67 -18.04 7.28
C VAL A 129 15.98 -18.53 6.01
N PHE A 130 16.58 -18.32 4.83
CA PHE A 130 15.87 -18.49 3.55
C PHE A 130 16.46 -19.56 2.65
N ARG A 131 15.58 -20.25 1.92
CA ARG A 131 15.93 -21.16 0.83
C ARG A 131 15.27 -20.70 -0.47
N LYS A 132 15.92 -21.02 -1.59
CA LYS A 132 15.39 -20.71 -2.91
C LYS A 132 14.01 -21.35 -3.10
N ASN A 133 13.08 -20.59 -3.66
CA ASN A 133 11.67 -20.94 -3.87
C ASN A 133 10.80 -21.02 -2.62
N ASP A 134 11.30 -20.70 -1.42
CA ASP A 134 10.41 -20.55 -0.26
C ASP A 134 9.36 -19.47 -0.54
N VAL A 135 8.15 -19.70 -0.04
CA VAL A 135 7.07 -18.72 -0.05
C VAL A 135 6.74 -18.36 1.40
N PHE A 136 6.73 -17.07 1.69
CA PHE A 136 6.46 -16.57 3.04
C PHE A 136 5.64 -15.28 3.00
N GLN A 137 4.85 -15.07 4.05
CA GLN A 137 4.31 -13.77 4.41
C GLN A 137 5.38 -12.98 5.16
N GLY A 138 5.51 -11.70 4.85
CA GLY A 138 6.32 -10.77 5.63
C GLY A 138 6.14 -9.33 5.16
N ARG A 139 6.97 -8.44 5.70
CA ARG A 139 7.03 -7.03 5.30
C ARG A 139 8.42 -6.62 4.85
N ILE A 140 8.45 -5.71 3.87
CA ILE A 140 9.67 -5.03 3.43
C ILE A 140 9.55 -3.54 3.78
N PHE A 141 10.61 -2.97 4.34
CA PHE A 141 10.74 -1.55 4.63
C PHE A 141 11.75 -0.89 3.69
N PRO A 142 11.38 0.18 2.97
CA PRO A 142 12.34 0.99 2.23
C PRO A 142 13.11 1.92 3.19
N HIS A 143 14.42 2.02 3.05
CA HIS A 143 15.24 2.97 3.80
C HIS A 143 16.54 3.30 3.05
N GLN A 144 16.81 4.59 2.84
CA GLN A 144 18.00 5.09 2.16
C GLN A 144 18.27 4.39 0.80
N GLY A 145 17.21 4.17 0.02
CA GLY A 145 17.30 3.51 -1.31
C GLY A 145 17.55 2.00 -1.27
N LYS A 146 17.52 1.39 -0.08
CA LYS A 146 17.62 -0.07 0.13
C LYS A 146 16.32 -0.61 0.71
N TYR A 147 16.21 -1.94 0.70
CA TYR A 147 15.08 -2.67 1.26
C TYR A 147 15.55 -3.58 2.39
N TYR A 148 14.76 -3.66 3.45
CA TYR A 148 15.02 -4.51 4.62
C TYR A 148 13.77 -5.30 4.97
N PHE A 149 13.92 -6.52 5.47
CA PHE A 149 12.78 -7.23 6.06
C PHE A 149 12.44 -6.67 7.44
N SER A 150 11.19 -6.79 7.86
CA SER A 150 10.80 -6.50 9.23
C SER A 150 11.37 -7.51 10.23
N GLY A 151 11.65 -8.74 9.78
CA GLY A 151 12.24 -9.81 10.59
C GLY A 151 11.21 -10.81 11.15
N TYR A 152 9.92 -10.62 10.86
CA TYR A 152 8.85 -11.55 11.23
C TYR A 152 8.22 -12.16 9.99
N PHE A 153 8.19 -13.50 9.93
CA PHE A 153 7.79 -14.23 8.74
C PHE A 153 6.84 -15.37 9.06
N CYS A 154 5.86 -15.61 8.19
CA CYS A 154 5.10 -16.87 8.20
C CYS A 154 5.43 -17.66 6.92
N PHE A 155 6.21 -18.73 7.07
CA PHE A 155 6.61 -19.57 5.95
C PHE A 155 5.53 -20.59 5.59
N HIS A 156 5.29 -20.76 4.30
CA HIS A 156 4.33 -21.71 3.75
C HIS A 156 5.03 -22.92 3.13
N PRO A 157 4.61 -24.15 3.47
CA PRO A 157 5.26 -25.35 2.94
C PRO A 157 5.12 -25.49 1.42
N ASN A 158 6.11 -26.09 0.77
CA ASN A 158 6.20 -26.17 -0.70
C ASN A 158 4.97 -26.77 -1.39
N LYS A 159 4.29 -27.73 -0.76
CA LYS A 159 3.07 -28.35 -1.30
C LYS A 159 1.93 -27.32 -1.50
N THR A 160 1.89 -26.24 -0.73
CA THR A 160 0.81 -25.25 -0.76
C THR A 160 1.04 -24.13 -1.77
N HIS A 161 2.25 -24.03 -2.33
CA HIS A 161 2.64 -22.89 -3.17
C HIS A 161 1.75 -22.73 -4.40
N ARG A 162 1.28 -23.83 -4.98
CA ARG A 162 0.34 -23.78 -6.13
C ARG A 162 -0.99 -23.14 -5.74
N TYR A 163 -1.53 -23.50 -4.58
CA TYR A 163 -2.76 -22.90 -4.04
C TYR A 163 -2.54 -21.42 -3.74
N ILE A 164 -1.45 -21.07 -3.04
CA ILE A 164 -1.15 -19.68 -2.71
C ILE A 164 -1.02 -18.82 -3.98
N LYS A 165 -0.24 -19.27 -4.96
CA LYS A 165 -0.06 -18.57 -6.24
C LYS A 165 -1.36 -18.41 -7.01
N SER A 166 -2.28 -19.38 -6.94
CA SER A 166 -3.58 -19.26 -7.61
C SER A 166 -4.45 -18.19 -6.94
N LYS A 167 -4.43 -18.11 -5.60
CA LYS A 167 -5.14 -17.07 -4.84
C LYS A 167 -4.55 -15.69 -5.05
N THR A 168 -3.23 -15.51 -4.96
CA THR A 168 -2.60 -14.21 -5.19
C THR A 168 -2.81 -13.69 -6.61
N LYS A 169 -2.88 -14.59 -7.61
CA LYS A 169 -3.14 -14.22 -9.00
C LYS A 169 -4.47 -13.48 -9.20
N VAL A 170 -5.51 -13.81 -8.43
CA VAL A 170 -6.80 -13.10 -8.51
C VAL A 170 -6.62 -11.62 -8.16
N PHE A 171 -5.92 -11.33 -7.06
CA PHE A 171 -5.63 -9.97 -6.61
C PHE A 171 -4.66 -9.25 -7.56
N TYR A 172 -3.65 -9.95 -8.07
CA TYR A 172 -2.75 -9.39 -9.11
C TYR A 172 -3.53 -8.90 -10.33
N LEU A 173 -4.48 -9.69 -10.85
CA LEU A 173 -5.29 -9.30 -12.00
C LEU A 173 -6.22 -8.12 -11.69
N LEU A 174 -6.78 -8.07 -10.48
CA LEU A 174 -7.61 -6.97 -10.02
C LEU A 174 -6.80 -5.66 -9.93
N GLN A 175 -5.66 -5.67 -9.23
CA GLN A 175 -4.78 -4.51 -9.10
C GLN A 175 -4.25 -4.04 -10.46
N LYS A 176 -3.94 -4.97 -11.36
CA LYS A 176 -3.55 -4.65 -12.75
C LYS A 176 -4.67 -3.91 -13.50
N THR A 177 -5.93 -4.22 -13.22
CA THR A 177 -7.07 -3.51 -13.79
C THR A 177 -7.16 -2.08 -13.27
N TRP A 178 -7.03 -1.88 -11.95
CA TRP A 178 -6.99 -0.54 -11.35
C TRP A 178 -5.81 0.30 -11.86
N LYS A 179 -4.61 -0.28 -11.95
CA LYS A 179 -3.42 0.41 -12.50
C LYS A 179 -3.64 0.85 -13.95
N LYS A 180 -4.33 0.05 -14.78
CA LYS A 180 -4.68 0.42 -16.16
C LYS A 180 -5.70 1.56 -16.21
N GLU A 181 -6.71 1.52 -15.35
CA GLU A 181 -7.71 2.57 -15.24
C GLU A 181 -7.06 3.90 -14.81
N LEU A 182 -6.20 3.86 -13.79
CA LEU A 182 -5.44 5.01 -13.32
C LEU A 182 -4.61 5.63 -14.44
N TYR A 183 -3.82 4.82 -15.16
CA TYR A 183 -3.03 5.29 -16.30
C TYR A 183 -3.89 5.94 -17.39
N SER A 184 -5.07 5.38 -17.67
CA SER A 184 -6.01 5.96 -18.64
C SER A 184 -6.53 7.33 -18.18
N LEU A 185 -6.90 7.45 -16.90
CA LEU A 185 -7.35 8.71 -16.30
C LEU A 185 -6.25 9.77 -16.32
N GLU A 186 -5.04 9.43 -15.89
CA GLU A 186 -3.87 10.33 -15.89
C GLU A 186 -3.54 10.82 -17.32
N LYS A 187 -3.60 9.91 -18.31
CA LYS A 187 -3.40 10.25 -19.71
C LYS A 187 -4.47 11.23 -20.22
N ASN A 188 -5.72 11.05 -19.81
CA ASN A 188 -6.81 11.95 -20.19
C ASN A 188 -6.69 13.30 -19.48
N LEU A 189 -6.34 13.32 -18.19
CA LEU A 189 -6.06 14.54 -17.44
C LEU A 189 -4.96 15.37 -18.12
N SER A 190 -3.85 14.73 -18.49
CA SER A 190 -2.75 15.40 -19.20
C SER A 190 -3.19 16.02 -20.54
N LYS A 191 -4.08 15.35 -21.28
CA LYS A 191 -4.66 15.91 -22.52
C LYS A 191 -5.55 17.12 -22.23
N SER A 192 -6.42 17.02 -21.24
CA SER A 192 -7.31 18.13 -20.84
C SER A 192 -6.51 19.34 -20.37
N GLN A 193 -5.46 19.13 -19.57
CA GLN A 193 -4.54 20.20 -19.14
C GLN A 193 -3.82 20.85 -20.34
N LYS A 194 -3.36 20.09 -21.33
CA LYS A 194 -2.78 20.66 -22.56
C LYS A 194 -3.80 21.47 -23.35
N SER A 195 -5.04 21.00 -23.45
CA SER A 195 -6.15 21.71 -24.10
C SER A 195 -6.46 23.02 -23.37
N TYR A 196 -6.49 22.99 -22.04
CA TYR A 196 -6.68 24.15 -21.19
C TYR A 196 -5.63 25.23 -21.46
N VAL A 197 -4.34 24.87 -21.43
CA VAL A 197 -3.24 25.81 -21.70
C VAL A 197 -3.34 26.39 -23.10
N LYS A 198 -3.71 25.59 -24.11
CA LYS A 198 -3.90 26.07 -25.48
C LYS A 198 -5.07 27.06 -25.57
N ASN A 199 -6.19 26.77 -24.92
CA ASN A 199 -7.35 27.66 -24.91
C ASN A 199 -7.02 28.98 -24.18
N SER A 200 -6.37 28.93 -23.03
CA SER A 200 -5.92 30.11 -22.28
C SER A 200 -5.04 31.05 -23.12
N LYS A 201 -4.09 30.50 -23.90
CA LYS A 201 -3.28 31.28 -24.85
C LYS A 201 -4.10 31.92 -25.97
N LEU A 202 -5.16 31.25 -26.45
CA LEU A 202 -6.05 31.81 -27.45
C LEU A 202 -6.88 32.97 -26.87
N ILE A 203 -7.43 32.80 -25.67
CA ILE A 203 -8.18 33.85 -24.97
C ILE A 203 -7.30 35.10 -24.80
N GLU A 204 -6.07 34.96 -24.32
CA GLU A 204 -5.11 36.07 -24.19
C GLU A 204 -4.86 36.78 -25.53
N LYS A 205 -4.67 36.02 -26.61
CA LYS A 205 -4.51 36.55 -27.97
C LYS A 205 -5.77 37.27 -28.49
N PHE A 206 -6.96 36.83 -28.10
CA PHE A 206 -8.20 37.50 -28.51
C PHE A 206 -8.47 38.75 -27.66
N ASN A 207 -8.16 38.73 -26.36
CA ASN A 207 -8.24 39.91 -25.50
C ASN A 207 -7.34 41.06 -26.01
N THR A 208 -6.08 40.78 -26.32
CA THR A 208 -5.16 41.78 -26.89
C THR A 208 -5.66 42.38 -28.22
N LYS A 209 -6.40 41.60 -29.01
CA LYS A 209 -7.03 42.09 -30.25
C LYS A 209 -8.27 42.94 -30.01
N VAL A 210 -9.08 42.58 -29.00
CA VAL A 210 -10.23 43.38 -28.59
C VAL A 210 -9.76 44.75 -28.11
N GLU A 211 -8.72 44.79 -27.27
CA GLU A 211 -8.15 46.04 -26.73
C GLU A 211 -7.57 46.98 -27.80
N SER A 212 -7.18 46.45 -28.97
CA SER A 212 -6.54 47.21 -30.05
C SER A 212 -7.46 47.51 -31.25
N THR A 213 -8.75 47.17 -31.19
CA THR A 213 -9.69 47.32 -32.32
C THR A 213 -10.75 48.38 -32.03
N ASP A 214 -10.81 49.45 -32.84
CA ASP A 214 -11.81 50.54 -32.68
C ASP A 214 -13.10 50.35 -33.51
N ILE A 215 -13.18 49.29 -34.32
CA ILE A 215 -14.30 49.05 -35.23
C ILE A 215 -15.38 48.21 -34.54
N SER A 216 -16.53 48.83 -34.23
CA SER A 216 -17.67 48.21 -33.52
C SER A 216 -18.09 46.84 -34.07
N ALA A 217 -18.33 46.69 -35.37
CA ALA A 217 -18.74 45.39 -35.94
C ALA A 217 -17.67 44.29 -35.82
N LYS A 218 -16.38 44.65 -35.77
CA LYS A 218 -15.28 43.70 -35.55
C LYS A 218 -15.15 43.33 -34.08
N LEU A 219 -15.41 44.28 -33.17
CA LEU A 219 -15.46 44.04 -31.73
C LEU A 219 -16.54 43.01 -31.37
N ASP A 220 -17.75 43.14 -31.91
CA ASP A 220 -18.85 42.21 -31.63
C ASP A 220 -18.49 40.75 -32.00
N HIS A 221 -17.83 40.57 -33.15
CA HIS A 221 -17.35 39.26 -33.59
C HIS A 221 -16.25 38.69 -32.70
N LEU A 222 -15.30 39.54 -32.29
CA LEU A 222 -14.22 39.13 -31.38
C LEU A 222 -14.77 38.76 -30.00
N ASN A 223 -15.72 39.53 -29.47
CA ASN A 223 -16.38 39.29 -28.21
C ASN A 223 -17.20 37.99 -28.22
N THR A 224 -17.87 37.69 -29.34
CA THR A 224 -18.59 36.41 -29.51
C THR A 224 -17.62 35.22 -29.42
N LYS A 225 -16.52 35.27 -30.18
CA LYS A 225 -15.50 34.22 -30.13
C LYS A 225 -14.84 34.09 -28.75
N LEU A 226 -14.63 35.22 -28.07
CA LEU A 226 -14.08 35.24 -26.73
C LEU A 226 -15.02 34.52 -25.75
N SER A 227 -16.32 34.80 -25.85
CA SER A 227 -17.37 34.12 -25.08
C SER A 227 -17.34 32.61 -25.31
N ASP A 228 -17.29 32.15 -26.56
CA ASP A 228 -17.19 30.73 -26.90
C ASP A 228 -15.94 30.07 -26.31
N LEU A 229 -14.79 30.76 -26.36
CA LEU A 229 -13.54 30.26 -25.78
C LEU A 229 -13.61 30.17 -24.25
N PHE A 230 -14.27 31.12 -23.58
CA PHE A 230 -14.52 31.07 -22.15
C PHE A 230 -15.44 29.91 -21.76
N VAL A 231 -16.53 29.68 -22.49
CA VAL A 231 -17.42 28.52 -22.29
C VAL A 231 -16.65 27.20 -22.47
N LEU A 232 -15.79 27.12 -23.50
CA LEU A 232 -14.93 25.95 -23.68
C LEU A 232 -13.93 25.80 -22.52
N LYS A 233 -13.38 26.90 -22.00
CA LYS A 233 -12.42 26.90 -20.90
C LYS A 233 -13.06 26.35 -19.62
N THR A 234 -14.24 26.84 -19.25
CA THR A 234 -14.96 26.36 -18.06
C THR A 234 -15.34 24.88 -18.20
N GLY A 235 -15.75 24.43 -19.40
CA GLY A 235 -15.99 23.02 -19.67
C GLY A 235 -14.75 22.13 -19.49
N ILE A 236 -13.57 22.62 -19.90
CA ILE A 236 -12.30 21.93 -19.69
C ILE A 236 -11.92 21.90 -18.20
N GLU A 237 -12.09 23.00 -17.46
CA GLU A 237 -11.82 23.08 -16.01
C GLU A 237 -12.65 22.07 -15.23
N SER A 238 -13.97 22.01 -15.48
CA SER A 238 -14.85 21.02 -14.86
C SER A 238 -14.42 19.58 -15.18
N SER A 239 -13.95 19.33 -16.40
CA SER A 239 -13.46 18.01 -16.81
C SER A 239 -12.14 17.64 -16.11
N ILE A 240 -11.27 18.61 -15.88
CA ILE A 240 -10.02 18.44 -15.13
C ILE A 240 -10.32 18.10 -13.68
N GLN A 241 -11.16 18.90 -13.00
CA GLN A 241 -11.53 18.67 -11.60
C GLN A 241 -12.18 17.30 -11.39
N LEU A 242 -13.08 16.90 -12.30
CA LEU A 242 -13.70 15.57 -12.25
C LEU A 242 -12.67 14.44 -12.41
N ALA A 243 -11.69 14.62 -13.31
CA ALA A 243 -10.64 13.63 -13.51
C ALA A 243 -9.71 13.55 -12.29
N GLU A 244 -9.31 14.67 -11.70
CA GLU A 244 -8.50 14.73 -10.48
C GLU A 244 -9.20 14.05 -9.30
N SER A 245 -10.50 14.31 -9.10
CA SER A 245 -11.30 13.64 -8.06
C SER A 245 -11.35 12.12 -8.27
N LYS A 246 -11.57 11.65 -9.51
CA LYS A 246 -11.57 10.21 -9.83
C LYS A 246 -10.22 9.55 -9.64
N ILE A 247 -9.14 10.25 -9.98
CA ILE A 247 -7.77 9.75 -9.77
C ILE A 247 -7.49 9.62 -8.28
N SER A 248 -7.82 10.64 -7.49
CA SER A 248 -7.65 10.63 -6.04
C SER A 248 -8.43 9.50 -5.37
N ASP A 249 -9.71 9.33 -5.73
CA ASP A 249 -10.55 8.23 -5.23
C ASP A 249 -9.98 6.85 -5.58
N LEU A 250 -9.56 6.66 -6.84
CA LEU A 250 -8.98 5.40 -7.29
C LEU A 250 -7.64 5.09 -6.59
N GLN A 251 -6.81 6.10 -6.36
CA GLN A 251 -5.52 5.94 -5.67
C GLN A 251 -5.71 5.62 -4.17
N LEU A 252 -6.54 6.41 -3.48
CA LEU A 252 -6.72 6.29 -2.03
C LEU A 252 -7.66 5.13 -1.69
N ASN A 253 -8.91 5.19 -2.13
CA ASN A 253 -9.95 4.25 -1.67
C ASN A 253 -9.78 2.86 -2.29
N LYS A 254 -9.44 2.78 -3.58
CA LYS A 254 -9.32 1.48 -4.26
C LYS A 254 -7.92 0.87 -4.13
N ILE A 255 -6.89 1.56 -4.60
CA ILE A 255 -5.55 0.98 -4.66
C ILE A 255 -4.93 0.87 -3.28
N THR A 256 -5.03 1.92 -2.46
CA THR A 256 -4.39 1.95 -1.14
C THR A 256 -5.23 1.20 -0.12
N ILE A 257 -6.43 1.67 0.21
CA ILE A 257 -7.23 1.13 1.32
C ILE A 257 -7.78 -0.25 0.99
N GLU A 258 -8.60 -0.36 -0.06
CA GLU A 258 -9.22 -1.63 -0.43
C GLU A 258 -8.17 -2.67 -0.87
N GLY A 259 -7.15 -2.25 -1.62
CA GLY A 259 -6.05 -3.12 -2.03
C GLY A 259 -5.26 -3.70 -0.84
N ARG A 260 -4.91 -2.88 0.15
CA ARG A 260 -4.24 -3.35 1.38
C ARG A 260 -5.13 -4.27 2.19
N ARG A 261 -6.41 -3.91 2.38
CA ARG A 261 -7.40 -4.74 3.10
C ARG A 261 -7.51 -6.13 2.49
N GLN A 262 -7.68 -6.22 1.18
CA GLN A 262 -7.77 -7.48 0.44
C GLN A 262 -6.51 -8.35 0.55
N ILE A 263 -5.32 -7.73 0.46
CA ILE A 263 -4.04 -8.43 0.67
C ILE A 263 -3.96 -8.96 2.10
N SER A 264 -4.25 -8.12 3.09
CA SER A 264 -4.22 -8.48 4.50
C SER A 264 -5.17 -9.64 4.82
N GLU A 265 -6.39 -9.63 4.27
CA GLU A 265 -7.37 -10.70 4.47
C GLU A 265 -6.89 -12.05 3.93
N LEU A 266 -6.34 -12.07 2.70
CA LEU A 266 -5.78 -13.30 2.15
C LEU A 266 -4.60 -13.80 3.01
N ILE A 267 -3.69 -12.89 3.36
CA ILE A 267 -2.52 -13.20 4.17
C ILE A 267 -2.96 -13.80 5.52
N ASN A 268 -3.92 -13.17 6.20
CA ASN A 268 -4.43 -13.63 7.49
C ASN A 268 -5.07 -15.04 7.37
N LYS A 269 -5.86 -15.26 6.31
CA LYS A 269 -6.44 -16.59 6.04
C LYS A 269 -5.36 -17.66 5.84
N LEU A 270 -4.29 -17.34 5.10
CA LEU A 270 -3.17 -18.26 4.88
C LEU A 270 -2.35 -18.50 6.16
N ALA A 271 -2.20 -17.50 7.01
CA ALA A 271 -1.58 -17.61 8.32
C ALA A 271 -2.40 -18.54 9.25
N TYR A 272 -3.73 -18.50 9.15
CA TYR A 272 -4.60 -19.43 9.87
C TYR A 272 -4.48 -20.86 9.33
N MET A 273 -4.44 -21.04 8.01
CA MET A 273 -4.17 -22.36 7.41
C MET A 273 -2.82 -22.93 7.87
N ASN A 274 -1.79 -22.08 7.94
CA ASN A 274 -0.49 -22.47 8.47
C ASN A 274 -0.57 -22.88 9.95
N LEU A 275 -1.36 -22.16 10.77
CA LEU A 275 -1.58 -22.50 12.18
C LEU A 275 -2.24 -23.86 12.35
N LYS A 276 -3.28 -24.12 11.55
CA LYS A 276 -3.97 -25.42 11.56
C LYS A 276 -2.99 -26.54 11.26
N TRP A 277 -2.12 -26.34 10.28
CA TRP A 277 -1.12 -27.32 9.92
C TRP A 277 -0.09 -27.53 11.03
N GLU A 278 0.41 -26.45 11.64
CA GLU A 278 1.35 -26.51 12.78
C GLU A 278 0.80 -27.35 13.95
N ARG A 279 -0.49 -27.18 14.26
CA ARG A 279 -1.16 -27.89 15.36
C ARG A 279 -1.62 -29.30 14.99
N SER A 280 -1.80 -29.59 13.70
CA SER A 280 -2.32 -30.87 13.24
C SER A 280 -1.22 -31.91 13.13
N ARG A 281 -1.37 -33.03 13.85
CA ARG A 281 -0.43 -34.15 13.77
C ARG A 281 -0.76 -35.17 12.65
N GLN A 282 -1.97 -35.13 12.09
CA GLN A 282 -2.50 -36.18 11.21
C GLN A 282 -3.30 -35.68 9.99
N ILE A 283 -3.40 -34.36 9.78
CA ILE A 283 -4.13 -33.79 8.65
C ILE A 283 -3.13 -33.51 7.52
N ASP A 284 -3.42 -33.98 6.30
CA ASP A 284 -2.61 -33.63 5.14
C ASP A 284 -2.74 -32.11 4.88
N ILE A 285 -1.63 -31.48 4.55
CA ILE A 285 -1.62 -30.05 4.26
C ILE A 285 -2.51 -29.67 3.08
N GLU A 286 -2.70 -30.60 2.13
CA GLU A 286 -3.60 -30.42 0.99
C GLU A 286 -5.08 -30.39 1.41
N ASP A 287 -5.43 -31.01 2.55
CA ASP A 287 -6.76 -30.91 3.14
C ASP A 287 -7.02 -29.57 3.85
N ILE A 288 -5.96 -28.83 4.17
CA ILE A 288 -6.05 -27.52 4.79
C ILE A 288 -6.08 -26.42 3.72
N TYR A 289 -5.23 -26.55 2.70
CA TYR A 289 -5.08 -25.57 1.61
C TYR A 289 -5.97 -25.92 0.41
N LYS A 290 -7.28 -25.92 0.65
CA LYS A 290 -8.33 -26.11 -0.36
C LYS A 290 -9.46 -25.10 -0.16
N ASP A 291 -10.33 -25.01 -1.16
CA ASP A 291 -11.52 -24.14 -1.13
C ASP A 291 -12.70 -24.79 -0.42
#